data_AF-A0A7J7RR67-F1
#
_entry.id   AF-A0A7J7RR67-F1
#
_cell.length_a   1.000
_cell.length_b   1.000
_cell.length_c   1.000
_cell.angle_alpha   90.00
_cell.angle_beta   90.00
_cell.angle_gamma   90.00
#
_symmetry.space_group_name_H-M   'P 1'
#
loop_
_entity.id
_entity.type
_entity.pdbx_description
1 polymer ?
#
loop_
_entity_poly.entity_id
_entity_poly.type
_entity_poly.pdbx_seq_one_letter_code
_entity_poly.pdbx_strand_id
1 'polypeptide(L)'
;MAGTVLGVGAGVFLLALLWVSVLLLCVLLSRAAGVARFSVMFVFLGAVIITSVLLLFPRASESPAPEVEVKIVDALFIGRYVLLAFLTAVFLGALFLVLTHHMLEPVYAKPLRSC
;
A
#
# COMPACT_ATOMS: atom_id res chain seq x y z
N MET A 1 27.18 6.99 -11.62
CA MET A 1 26.57 8.11 -10.87
C MET A 1 25.16 8.41 -11.41
N ALA A 2 24.22 7.45 -11.31
CA ALA A 2 22.88 7.55 -11.88
C ALA A 2 21.80 7.46 -10.77
N GLY A 3 21.85 8.40 -9.81
CA GLY A 3 20.99 8.32 -8.63
C GLY A 3 20.94 9.59 -7.78
N THR A 4 21.41 10.72 -8.32
CA THR A 4 21.35 12.02 -7.65
C THR A 4 20.33 12.90 -8.37
N VAL A 5 19.34 13.39 -7.64
CA VAL A 5 18.35 14.37 -8.10
C VAL A 5 18.71 15.69 -7.41
N LEU A 6 19.04 16.73 -8.17
CA LEU A 6 19.49 18.04 -7.65
C LEU A 6 20.73 17.97 -6.73
N GLY A 7 21.63 17.01 -6.95
CA GLY A 7 22.82 16.81 -6.10
C GLY A 7 22.54 16.11 -4.76
N VAL A 8 21.28 15.76 -4.49
CA VAL A 8 20.88 14.99 -3.30
C VAL A 8 20.61 13.54 -3.73
N GLY A 9 21.00 12.57 -2.90
CA GLY A 9 20.74 11.16 -3.17
C GLY A 9 19.26 10.85 -3.32
N ALA A 10 18.89 10.01 -4.30
CA ALA A 10 17.50 9.69 -4.63
C ALA A 10 16.66 9.23 -3.43
N GLY A 11 17.27 8.54 -2.46
CA GLY A 11 16.58 8.13 -1.22
C GLY A 11 16.06 9.31 -0.39
N VAL A 12 16.84 10.38 -0.25
CA VAL A 12 16.42 11.58 0.50
C VAL A 12 15.30 12.30 -0.24
N PHE A 13 15.40 12.39 -1.57
CA PHE A 13 14.36 12.98 -2.41
C PHE A 13 13.03 12.21 -2.30
N LEU A 14 13.08 10.88 -2.30
CA LEU A 14 11.91 10.02 -2.09
C LEU A 14 11.30 10.18 -0.70
N LEU A 15 12.12 10.24 0.36
CA LEU A 15 11.65 10.52 1.72
C LEU A 15 10.97 11.88 1.82
N ALA A 16 11.54 12.91 1.19
CA ALA A 16 10.97 14.25 1.20
C ALA A 16 9.60 14.27 0.51
N LEU A 17 9.47 13.69 -0.69
CA LEU A 17 8.20 13.60 -1.41
C LEU A 17 7.15 12.80 -0.63
N LEU A 18 7.55 11.70 0.00
CA LEU A 18 6.67 10.89 0.84
C LEU A 18 6.10 11.72 1.99
N TRP A 19 6.94 12.41 2.76
CA TRP A 19 6.46 13.22 3.88
C TRP A 19 5.60 14.41 3.45
N VAL A 20 5.95 15.08 2.35
CA VAL A 20 5.14 16.19 1.81
C VAL A 20 3.75 15.71 1.42
N SER A 21 3.64 14.59 0.71
CA SER A 21 2.34 14.01 0.32
C SER A 21 1.53 13.54 1.53
N VAL A 22 2.16 12.91 2.51
CA VAL A 22 1.52 12.47 3.76
C VAL A 22 0.96 13.66 4.54
N LEU A 23 1.75 14.71 4.73
CA LEU A 23 1.30 15.92 5.42
C LEU A 23 0.16 16.62 4.68
N LEU A 24 0.24 16.69 3.35
CA LEU A 24 -0.84 17.22 2.52
C LEU A 24 -2.14 16.43 2.71
N LEU A 25 -2.05 15.09 2.68
CA LEU A 25 -3.20 14.23 2.95
C LEU A 25 -3.73 14.44 4.37
N CYS A 26 -2.87 14.53 5.38
CA CYS A 26 -3.29 14.82 6.75
C CYS A 26 -4.07 16.14 6.85
N VAL A 27 -3.63 17.20 6.18
CA VAL A 27 -4.34 18.49 6.14
C VAL A 27 -5.70 18.34 5.45
N LEU A 28 -5.76 17.66 4.30
CA LEU A 28 -7.01 17.45 3.58
C LEU A 28 -8.02 16.64 4.41
N LEU A 29 -7.56 15.56 5.06
CA LEU A 29 -8.41 14.71 5.90
C LEU A 29 -8.80 15.37 7.22
N SER A 30 -7.97 16.26 7.77
CA SER A 30 -8.30 17.03 8.98
C SER A 30 -9.51 17.97 8.78
N ARG A 31 -9.79 18.35 7.52
CA ARG A 31 -10.97 19.15 7.16
C ARG A 31 -12.25 18.33 7.07
N ALA A 32 -12.18 17.00 7.06
CA ALA A 32 -13.34 16.13 7.00
C ALA A 32 -13.98 15.97 8.40
N ALA A 33 -15.30 16.14 8.48
CA ALA A 33 -16.06 15.92 9.71
C ALA A 33 -16.35 14.42 9.93
N GLY A 34 -16.38 13.98 11.18
CA GLY A 34 -16.77 12.61 11.56
C GLY A 34 -15.60 11.62 11.67
N VAL A 35 -15.86 10.33 11.44
CA VAL A 35 -14.93 9.22 11.67
C VAL A 35 -13.66 9.31 10.78
N ALA A 36 -13.76 9.99 9.64
CA ALA A 36 -12.64 10.23 8.72
C ALA A 36 -11.46 10.98 9.36
N ARG A 37 -11.70 11.78 10.42
CA ARG A 37 -10.62 12.49 11.14
C ARG A 37 -9.63 11.54 11.82
N PHE A 38 -10.07 10.34 12.22
CA PHE A 38 -9.20 9.32 12.82
C PHE A 38 -8.30 8.65 11.78
N SER A 39 -8.65 8.74 10.49
CA SER A 39 -7.82 8.22 9.39
C SER A 39 -6.47 8.94 9.31
N VAL A 40 -6.37 10.19 9.77
CA VAL A 40 -5.11 10.94 9.86
C VAL A 40 -4.06 10.19 10.69
N MET A 41 -4.47 9.56 11.79
CA MET A 41 -3.57 8.78 12.64
C MET A 41 -3.00 7.58 11.88
N PHE A 42 -3.84 6.86 11.12
CA PHE A 42 -3.42 5.71 10.32
C PHE A 42 -2.48 6.13 9.17
N VAL A 43 -2.75 7.26 8.51
CA VAL A 43 -1.89 7.80 7.44
C VAL A 43 -0.51 8.17 8.00
N PHE A 44 -0.46 8.83 9.15
CA PHE A 44 0.80 9.19 9.80
C PHE A 44 1.59 7.96 10.27
N LEU A 45 0.93 7.00 10.91
CA LEU A 45 1.56 5.75 11.36
C LEU A 45 2.10 4.94 10.18
N GLY A 46 1.34 4.87 9.08
CA GLY A 46 1.77 4.22 7.85
C GLY A 46 3.03 4.87 7.27
N ALA A 47 3.11 6.20 7.25
CA ALA A 47 4.30 6.91 6.81
C ALA A 47 5.54 6.60 7.67
N VAL A 48 5.36 6.59 9.00
CA VAL A 48 6.43 6.22 9.94
C VAL A 48 6.91 4.79 9.68
N ILE A 49 6.00 3.84 9.50
CA ILE A 49 6.34 2.44 9.20
C ILE A 49 7.10 2.34 7.87
N ILE A 50 6.65 3.02 6.81
CA ILE A 50 7.35 3.00 5.52
C ILE A 50 8.75 3.58 5.68
N THR A 51 8.91 4.68 6.42
CA THR A 51 10.23 5.28 6.64
C THR A 51 11.13 4.39 7.48
N SER A 52 10.62 3.72 8.52
CA SER A 52 11.41 2.80 9.31
C SER A 52 11.86 1.61 8.47
N VAL A 53 10.97 1.05 7.64
CA VAL A 53 11.31 0.01 6.66
C VAL A 53 12.41 0.48 5.71
N LEU A 54 12.29 1.66 5.10
CA LEU A 54 13.31 2.20 4.19
C LEU A 54 14.66 2.52 4.87
N LEU A 55 14.66 2.77 6.17
CA LEU A 55 15.89 3.00 6.95
C LEU A 55 16.51 1.68 7.44
N LEU A 56 15.69 0.70 7.83
CA LEU A 56 16.11 -0.58 8.40
C LEU A 56 16.43 -1.62 7.33
N PHE A 57 15.87 -1.48 6.11
CA PHE A 57 16.25 -2.35 5.01
C PHE A 57 17.72 -2.10 4.66
N PRO A 58 18.57 -3.15 4.69
CA PRO A 58 19.97 -3.01 4.37
C PRO A 58 20.11 -2.47 2.95
N ARG A 59 20.57 -1.23 2.84
CA ARG A 59 20.98 -0.63 1.57
C ARG A 59 22.18 -1.43 1.09
N ALA A 60 22.22 -1.68 -0.22
CA ALA A 60 23.17 -2.58 -0.90
C ALA A 60 24.52 -2.72 -0.18
N SER A 61 24.93 -3.98 0.05
CA SER A 61 26.14 -4.34 0.79
C SER A 61 27.33 -3.47 0.41
N GLU A 62 27.86 -2.72 1.38
CA GLU A 62 29.04 -1.85 1.25
C GLU A 62 30.35 -2.63 1.06
N SER A 63 30.27 -3.96 1.07
CA SER A 63 31.40 -4.86 0.87
C SER A 63 31.42 -5.37 -0.57
N PRO A 64 32.58 -5.38 -1.26
CA PRO A 64 32.68 -6.05 -2.55
C PRO A 64 32.34 -7.53 -2.33
N ALA A 65 31.27 -7.99 -2.97
CA ALA A 65 30.86 -9.38 -2.88
C ALA A 65 32.02 -10.26 -3.39
N PRO A 66 32.47 -11.27 -2.63
CA PRO A 66 33.45 -12.22 -3.12
C PRO A 66 32.92 -12.88 -4.39
N GLU A 67 33.83 -13.32 -5.27
CA GLU A 67 33.59 -14.04 -6.52
C GLU A 67 32.90 -15.40 -6.27
N VAL A 68 31.72 -15.38 -5.68
CA VAL A 68 30.84 -16.52 -5.57
C VAL A 68 30.03 -16.53 -6.85
N GLU A 69 30.15 -17.63 -7.60
CA GLU A 69 29.41 -17.92 -8.82
C GLU A 69 28.03 -17.27 -8.77
N VAL A 70 27.80 -16.31 -9.65
CA VAL A 70 26.58 -15.49 -9.67
C VAL A 70 25.41 -16.40 -9.99
N LYS A 71 24.81 -16.98 -8.94
CA LYS A 71 23.56 -17.70 -9.05
C LYS A 71 22.51 -16.65 -9.41
N ILE A 72 21.97 -16.75 -10.62
CA ILE A 72 20.89 -15.87 -11.07
C ILE A 72 19.66 -16.23 -10.23
N VAL A 73 19.44 -15.46 -9.16
CA VAL A 73 18.24 -15.54 -8.32
C VAL A 73 17.36 -14.35 -8.63
N ASP A 74 16.06 -14.57 -8.77
CA ASP A 74 15.10 -13.49 -8.97
C ASP A 74 15.04 -12.63 -7.70
N ALA A 75 15.65 -11.44 -7.75
CA ALA A 75 15.71 -10.51 -6.63
C ALA A 75 14.32 -10.02 -6.17
N LEU A 76 13.30 -10.12 -7.04
CA LEU A 76 11.94 -9.66 -6.76
C LEU A 76 10.97 -10.80 -6.43
N PHE A 77 11.48 -12.01 -6.16
CA PHE A 77 10.66 -13.18 -5.85
C PHE A 77 9.65 -12.90 -4.72
N ILE A 78 10.11 -12.41 -3.57
CA ILE A 78 9.24 -12.07 -2.43
C ILE A 78 8.24 -10.97 -2.80
N GLY A 79 8.69 -9.93 -3.51
CA GLY A 79 7.82 -8.85 -3.96
C GLY A 79 6.67 -9.31 -4.85
N ARG A 80 6.93 -10.28 -5.74
CA ARG A 80 5.91 -10.87 -6.61
C ARG A 80 4.85 -11.64 -5.82
N TYR A 81 5.23 -12.43 -4.80
CA TYR A 81 4.24 -13.13 -3.97
C TYR A 81 3.43 -12.19 -3.08
N VAL A 82 4.05 -11.15 -2.53
CA VAL A 82 3.33 -10.14 -1.74
C VAL A 82 2.32 -9.41 -2.62
N LEU A 83 2.73 -8.98 -3.81
CA LEU A 83 1.84 -8.34 -4.78
C LEU A 83 0.71 -9.29 -5.19
N LEU A 84 1.02 -10.55 -5.48
CA LEU A 84 0.03 -11.57 -5.83
C LEU A 84 -0.99 -11.77 -4.71
N ALA A 85 -0.54 -11.92 -3.46
CA ALA A 85 -1.41 -12.08 -2.29
C ALA A 85 -2.32 -10.87 -2.06
N PHE A 86 -1.80 -9.66 -2.29
CA PHE A 86 -2.60 -8.44 -2.20
C PHE A 86 -3.66 -8.38 -3.30
N LEU A 87 -3.28 -8.64 -4.55
CA LEU A 87 -4.20 -8.65 -5.69
C LEU A 87 -5.29 -9.70 -5.53
N THR A 88 -4.97 -10.89 -5.03
CA THR A 88 -5.97 -11.94 -4.77
C THR A 88 -6.93 -11.54 -3.68
N ALA A 89 -6.47 -10.92 -2.59
CA ALA A 89 -7.34 -10.43 -1.52
C ALA A 89 -8.32 -9.35 -2.03
N VAL A 90 -7.82 -8.37 -2.80
CA VAL A 90 -8.65 -7.32 -3.42
C VAL A 90 -9.67 -7.94 -4.39
N PHE A 91 -9.23 -8.88 -5.22
CA PHE A 91 -10.11 -9.59 -6.16
C PHE A 91 -11.22 -10.34 -5.43
N LEU A 92 -10.90 -11.11 -4.38
CA LEU A 92 -11.88 -11.85 -3.60
C LEU A 92 -12.85 -10.93 -2.87
N GLY A 93 -12.37 -9.82 -2.30
CA GLY A 93 -13.22 -8.81 -1.67
C GLY A 93 -14.20 -8.18 -2.66
N ALA A 94 -13.71 -7.81 -3.86
CA ALA A 94 -14.55 -7.27 -4.92
C ALA A 94 -15.59 -8.30 -5.41
N LEU A 95 -15.18 -9.55 -5.63
CA LEU A 95 -16.07 -10.65 -6.01
C LEU A 95 -17.18 -10.83 -4.97
N PHE A 96 -16.83 -10.83 -3.68
CA PHE A 96 -17.79 -10.96 -2.59
C PHE A 96 -18.80 -9.82 -2.60
N LEU A 97 -18.35 -8.58 -2.73
CA LEU A 97 -19.23 -7.41 -2.79
C LEU A 97 -20.17 -7.46 -4.00
N VAL A 98 -19.67 -7.84 -5.18
CA VAL A 98 -20.51 -8.02 -6.38
C VAL A 98 -21.56 -9.10 -6.15
N LEU A 99 -21.17 -10.22 -5.55
CA LEU A 99 -22.08 -11.32 -5.26
C LEU A 99 -23.21 -10.85 -4.33
N THR A 100 -22.88 -10.21 -3.21
CA THR A 100 -23.89 -9.78 -2.24
C THR A 100 -24.77 -8.64 -2.75
N HIS A 101 -24.23 -7.67 -3.49
CA HIS A 101 -24.95 -6.47 -3.89
C HIS A 101 -25.67 -6.57 -5.23
N HIS A 102 -25.23 -7.43 -6.15
CA HIS A 102 -25.81 -7.51 -7.49
C HIS A 102 -26.45 -8.85 -7.82
N MET A 103 -25.98 -9.95 -7.24
CA MET A 103 -26.51 -11.29 -7.56
C MET A 103 -27.51 -11.79 -6.52
N LEU A 104 -27.34 -11.45 -5.24
CA LEU A 104 -28.24 -11.85 -4.15
C LEU A 104 -29.28 -10.78 -3.78
N GLU A 105 -29.70 -9.92 -4.73
CA GLU A 105 -30.81 -9.01 -4.46
C GLU A 105 -32.06 -9.82 -4.05
N PRO A 106 -32.62 -9.59 -2.84
CA PRO A 106 -33.72 -10.40 -2.34
C PRO A 106 -34.98 -10.12 -3.15
N VAL A 107 -35.46 -11.14 -3.87
CA VAL A 107 -36.76 -11.11 -4.55
C VAL A 107 -37.85 -11.33 -3.51
N TYR A 108 -38.42 -10.24 -2.99
CA TYR A 108 -39.52 -10.32 -2.05
C TYR A 108 -40.80 -10.87 -2.71
N ALA A 109 -41.39 -11.89 -2.11
CA ALA A 109 -42.66 -12.43 -2.56
C ALA A 109 -43.79 -11.40 -2.39
N LYS A 110 -44.71 -11.35 -3.35
CA LYS A 110 -45.87 -10.47 -3.32
C LYS A 110 -46.80 -10.87 -2.16
N PRO A 111 -47.28 -9.94 -1.32
CA PRO A 111 -48.13 -10.29 -0.18
C PRO A 111 -49.45 -10.91 -0.65
N LEU A 112 -49.80 -12.06 -0.09
CA LEU A 112 -51.11 -12.67 -0.30
C LEU A 112 -52.16 -11.80 0.40
N ARG A 113 -53.23 -11.44 -0.33
CA ARG A 113 -54.36 -10.72 0.25
C ARG A 113 -54.97 -11.60 1.35
N SER A 114 -54.95 -11.12 2.58
CA SER A 114 -55.70 -11.73 3.68
C SER A 114 -57.20 -11.59 3.38
N CYS A 115 -57.91 -12.72 3.41
CA CYS A 115 -59.37 -12.78 3.32
C CYS A 115 -60.04 -12.06 4.49
#